data_AF-A0A1Z5K0E0-F1
#
_entry.id   AF-A0A1Z5K0E0-F1
#
_cell.length_a   1.000
_cell.length_b   1.000
_cell.length_c   1.000
_cell.angle_alpha   90.00
_cell.angle_beta   90.00
_cell.angle_gamma   90.00
#
_symmetry.space_group_name_H-M   'P 1'
#
loop_
_entity.id
_entity.type
_entity.pdbx_description
1 polymer ?
#
loop_
_entity_poly.entity_id
_entity_poly.type
_entity_poly.pdbx_seq_one_letter_code
_entity_poly.pdbx_strand_id
1 'polypeptide(L)'
;MSDSDSSDSSSVDFGAPVRMGSPTHSKASKETGTTYNSYDDNSDDDSSFADTDTENESDVEKARNAFAKKKPANGEALPPGISDEAFMAFFAKDLKTDDLSVTHCTNKDHSCDLDSTDHLLKQHYDLMTKSLSDLNLSQHSLKSLGSFLDEIEEDLKGDDDIATDTFVVDDIKMKDASKVYKEEKKNKKDKVISTPEVNELMLKKQKRDQRLEKVRERIRLKEEKKQMEKYQVTELDMSEAGRRERCYEWYKRLSMPSKEEMKEKILSIPPSSGVTAEDIELLPWNTTERVVNPRKMHLLSVAKKSFRTTKANDPDDSD
;
A
#
# COMPACT_ATOMS: atom_id res chain seq x y z
N MET A 1 -17.74 -13.70 -64.87
CA MET A 1 -17.13 -12.36 -64.81
C MET A 1 -16.11 -12.45 -63.70
N SER A 2 -14.84 -12.55 -64.10
CA SER A 2 -13.72 -12.85 -63.23
C SER A 2 -12.79 -11.66 -63.36
N ASP A 3 -12.83 -10.76 -62.38
CA ASP A 3 -11.95 -9.59 -62.36
C ASP A 3 -10.91 -9.78 -61.25
N SER A 4 -9.68 -9.86 -61.75
CA SER A 4 -8.42 -9.89 -61.05
C SER A 4 -8.00 -8.45 -60.75
N ASP A 5 -7.58 -8.15 -59.52
CA ASP A 5 -6.75 -6.97 -59.21
C ASP A 5 -5.85 -7.32 -58.02
N SER A 6 -4.58 -7.65 -58.26
CA SER A 6 -3.44 -6.73 -58.40
C SER A 6 -2.97 -6.19 -57.05
N SER A 7 -2.02 -6.92 -56.45
CA SER A 7 -1.35 -6.59 -55.20
C SER A 7 -0.01 -5.92 -55.50
N ASP A 8 0.07 -4.61 -55.32
CA ASP A 8 1.30 -3.84 -55.43
C ASP A 8 2.05 -3.86 -54.09
N SER A 9 3.11 -4.67 -54.01
CA SER A 9 3.95 -4.82 -52.82
C SER A 9 5.17 -3.91 -52.91
N SER A 10 5.07 -2.73 -52.31
CA SER A 10 6.20 -1.82 -52.12
C SER A 10 7.11 -2.34 -50.99
N SER A 11 8.23 -2.95 -51.41
CA SER A 11 9.32 -3.39 -50.55
C SER A 11 10.12 -2.18 -50.08
N VAL A 12 9.94 -1.78 -48.82
CA VAL A 12 10.80 -0.79 -48.15
C VAL A 12 11.97 -1.50 -47.47
N ASP A 13 13.14 -1.34 -48.09
CA ASP A 13 14.44 -1.84 -47.65
C ASP A 13 14.93 -1.01 -46.45
N PHE A 14 14.86 -1.58 -45.24
CA PHE A 14 15.42 -0.97 -44.04
C PHE A 14 16.85 -1.49 -43.83
N GLY A 15 17.81 -0.60 -44.13
CA GLY A 15 19.24 -0.84 -44.00
C GLY A 15 19.66 -1.37 -42.63
N ALA A 16 20.59 -2.33 -42.67
CA ALA A 16 21.17 -2.98 -41.51
C ALA A 16 21.97 -2.01 -40.61
N PRO A 17 21.85 -2.11 -39.27
CA PRO A 17 22.68 -1.33 -38.36
C PRO A 17 24.12 -1.87 -38.27
N VAL A 18 25.06 -0.94 -38.40
CA VAL A 18 26.51 -1.14 -38.26
C VAL A 18 26.86 -1.61 -36.84
N ARG A 19 27.46 -2.80 -36.75
CA ARG A 19 27.87 -3.46 -35.50
C ARG A 19 29.22 -2.89 -35.04
N MET A 20 29.21 -1.91 -34.13
CA MET A 20 30.42 -1.41 -33.48
C MET A 20 30.92 -2.43 -32.44
N GLY A 21 32.17 -2.85 -32.58
CA GLY A 21 32.81 -3.89 -31.79
C GLY A 21 33.06 -3.50 -30.33
N SER A 22 32.90 -4.48 -29.44
CA SER A 22 33.24 -4.37 -28.03
C SER A 22 34.75 -4.55 -27.82
N PRO A 23 35.40 -3.74 -26.96
CA PRO A 23 36.80 -3.95 -26.60
C PRO A 23 36.93 -5.11 -25.59
N THR A 24 37.78 -6.08 -25.92
CA THR A 24 38.23 -7.13 -25.01
C THR A 24 39.33 -6.59 -24.10
N HIS A 25 39.05 -6.49 -22.80
CA HIS A 25 40.10 -6.36 -21.79
C HIS A 25 40.25 -7.67 -21.03
N SER A 26 41.23 -8.45 -21.49
CA SER A 26 41.84 -9.55 -20.74
C SER A 26 42.83 -8.98 -19.72
N LYS A 27 42.62 -9.30 -18.44
CA LYS A 27 43.65 -9.31 -17.37
C LYS A 27 43.30 -10.50 -16.46
N ALA A 28 44.01 -11.62 -16.53
CA ALA A 28 45.32 -11.89 -15.95
C ALA A 28 45.30 -11.84 -14.41
N SER A 29 45.09 -13.03 -13.84
CA SER A 29 45.66 -13.64 -12.63
C SER A 29 46.10 -12.77 -11.46
N LYS A 30 45.66 -13.18 -10.26
CA LYS A 30 46.56 -13.42 -9.11
C LYS A 30 45.89 -14.35 -8.10
N GLU A 31 46.56 -15.48 -7.89
CA GLU A 31 46.37 -16.38 -6.77
C GLU A 31 47.00 -15.77 -5.52
N THR A 32 46.23 -15.65 -4.45
CA THR A 32 46.67 -15.55 -3.06
C THR A 32 45.60 -16.28 -2.25
N GLY A 33 45.87 -17.38 -1.56
CA GLY A 33 46.83 -17.47 -0.47
C GLY A 33 46.01 -17.57 0.82
N THR A 34 45.69 -18.80 1.21
CA THR A 34 44.87 -19.18 2.36
C THR A 34 45.50 -18.77 3.68
N THR A 35 44.81 -17.98 4.50
CA THR A 35 45.07 -17.85 5.93
C THR A 35 43.75 -17.97 6.70
N TYR A 36 43.55 -19.14 7.32
CA TYR A 36 42.51 -19.40 8.30
C TYR A 36 42.82 -18.59 9.56
N ASN A 37 41.99 -17.60 9.89
CA ASN A 37 41.94 -17.03 11.24
C ASN A 37 40.80 -17.71 11.99
N SER A 38 41.19 -18.66 12.83
CA SER A 38 40.39 -19.22 13.90
C SER A 38 40.23 -18.14 14.97
N TYR A 39 39.04 -17.56 15.09
CA TYR A 39 38.64 -16.81 16.28
C TYR A 39 37.67 -17.68 17.07
N ASP A 40 38.20 -18.24 18.17
CA ASP A 40 37.44 -18.52 19.37
C ASP A 40 36.75 -17.21 19.80
N ASP A 41 35.43 -17.16 19.72
CA ASP A 41 34.66 -16.15 20.45
C ASP A 41 33.58 -16.84 21.27
N ASN A 42 33.84 -16.84 22.58
CA ASN A 42 32.96 -17.29 23.62
C ASN A 42 31.83 -16.27 23.78
N SER A 43 30.64 -16.59 23.30
CA SER A 43 29.42 -15.96 23.80
C SER A 43 28.52 -17.02 24.43
N ASP A 44 28.90 -17.40 25.65
CA ASP A 44 27.97 -17.88 26.67
C ASP A 44 26.97 -16.75 26.95
N ASP A 45 25.92 -16.63 26.12
CA ASP A 45 24.75 -15.80 26.44
C ASP A 45 23.61 -16.73 26.85
N ASP A 46 23.74 -17.20 28.08
CA ASP A 46 22.80 -17.96 28.87
C ASP A 46 21.56 -17.10 29.17
N SER A 47 20.76 -16.84 28.14
CA SER A 47 19.44 -16.24 28.27
C SER A 47 18.44 -17.34 28.62
N SER A 48 18.49 -17.74 29.89
CA SER A 48 17.43 -18.48 30.58
C SER A 48 16.10 -17.71 30.49
N PHE A 49 15.35 -18.00 29.43
CA PHE A 49 13.97 -17.58 29.27
C PHE A 49 13.14 -18.37 30.30
N ALA A 50 12.98 -17.80 31.48
CA ALA A 50 12.11 -18.35 32.49
C ALA A 50 10.67 -18.36 31.98
N ASP A 51 10.15 -19.56 31.75
CA ASP A 51 8.73 -19.84 31.58
C ASP A 51 7.96 -19.32 32.81
N THR A 52 7.40 -18.13 32.70
CA THR A 52 6.34 -17.66 33.60
C THR A 52 5.00 -17.96 32.96
N ASP A 53 4.66 -19.25 32.91
CA ASP A 53 3.27 -19.69 32.84
C ASP A 53 2.58 -19.28 34.15
N THR A 54 2.06 -18.06 34.15
CA THR A 54 1.21 -17.56 35.24
C THR A 54 -0.20 -17.43 34.69
N GLU A 55 -1.01 -18.39 35.11
CA GLU A 55 -2.45 -18.53 34.94
C GLU A 55 -3.16 -17.17 34.91
N ASN A 56 -3.67 -16.77 33.72
CA ASN A 56 -4.46 -15.56 33.55
C ASN A 56 -5.83 -15.86 32.94
N GLU A 57 -6.40 -17.04 33.23
CA GLU A 57 -7.77 -17.40 32.85
C GLU A 57 -8.82 -16.59 33.62
N SER A 58 -8.51 -16.05 34.81
CA SER A 58 -9.49 -15.30 35.61
C SER A 58 -9.88 -13.93 35.01
N ASP A 59 -9.01 -13.32 34.20
CA ASP A 59 -9.26 -11.97 33.67
C ASP A 59 -10.10 -11.99 32.39
N VAL A 60 -10.00 -13.04 31.58
CA VAL A 60 -10.83 -13.20 30.37
C VAL A 60 -12.28 -13.47 30.76
N GLU A 61 -12.52 -14.26 31.81
CA GLU A 61 -13.87 -14.57 32.28
C GLU A 61 -14.53 -13.40 33.01
N LYS A 62 -13.72 -12.55 33.68
CA LYS A 62 -14.17 -11.28 34.26
C LYS A 62 -14.51 -10.23 33.20
N ALA A 63 -13.75 -10.18 32.10
CA ALA A 63 -14.06 -9.33 30.94
C ALA A 63 -15.35 -9.79 30.21
N ARG A 64 -15.55 -11.10 30.07
CA ARG A 64 -16.77 -11.68 29.47
C ARG A 64 -18.02 -11.36 30.28
N ASN A 65 -17.93 -11.40 31.62
CA ASN A 65 -19.03 -11.03 32.52
C ASN A 65 -19.27 -9.52 32.63
N ALA A 66 -18.27 -8.67 32.34
CA ALA A 66 -18.44 -7.21 32.35
C ALA A 66 -19.25 -6.70 31.14
N PHE A 67 -19.15 -7.36 29.99
CA PHE A 67 -19.92 -6.99 28.79
C PHE A 67 -21.42 -7.32 28.92
N ALA A 68 -21.78 -8.40 29.62
CA ALA A 68 -23.17 -8.81 29.78
C ALA A 68 -24.00 -7.89 30.72
N LYS A 69 -23.36 -6.98 31.48
CA LYS A 69 -24.04 -6.11 32.46
C LYS A 69 -24.12 -4.63 32.07
N LYS A 70 -23.54 -4.21 30.94
CA LYS A 70 -23.74 -2.85 30.44
C LYS A 70 -25.08 -2.75 29.70
N LYS A 71 -26.13 -2.38 30.43
CA LYS A 71 -27.31 -1.76 29.81
C LYS A 71 -26.82 -0.53 29.02
N PRO A 72 -27.14 -0.39 27.73
CA PRO A 72 -26.82 0.83 26.99
C PRO A 72 -27.47 2.00 27.70
N ALA A 73 -26.66 2.99 28.09
CA ALA A 73 -27.16 4.23 28.65
C ALA A 73 -27.98 4.92 27.55
N ASN A 74 -29.24 5.23 27.86
CA ASN A 74 -30.22 5.90 27.01
C ASN A 74 -29.58 6.92 26.04
N GLY A 75 -29.59 6.63 24.74
CA GLY A 75 -29.38 7.67 23.73
C GLY A 75 -28.58 7.30 22.47
N GLU A 76 -27.96 6.12 22.38
CA GLU A 76 -27.34 5.69 21.11
C GLU A 76 -28.43 5.39 20.08
N ALA A 77 -28.58 6.32 19.12
CA ALA A 77 -29.50 6.20 18.01
C ALA A 77 -29.15 4.94 17.19
N LEU A 78 -30.06 3.98 17.18
CA LEU A 78 -29.98 2.80 16.33
C LEU A 78 -29.85 3.20 14.85
N PRO A 79 -29.18 2.36 14.03
CA PRO A 79 -29.08 2.61 12.60
C PRO A 79 -30.49 2.82 12.00
N PRO A 80 -30.71 3.91 11.23
CA PRO A 80 -32.02 4.24 10.70
C PRO A 80 -32.54 3.11 9.81
N GLY A 81 -33.74 2.60 10.10
CA GLY A 81 -34.45 1.63 9.28
C GLY A 81 -34.60 0.22 9.88
N ILE A 82 -34.12 -0.05 11.10
CA ILE A 82 -34.33 -1.33 11.81
C ILE A 82 -35.16 -1.05 13.06
N SER A 83 -36.27 -1.77 13.25
CA SER A 83 -37.06 -1.67 14.48
C SER A 83 -36.29 -2.27 15.67
N ASP A 84 -36.49 -1.72 16.87
CA ASP A 84 -35.94 -2.25 18.12
C ASP A 84 -36.17 -3.76 18.27
N GLU A 85 -37.37 -4.21 17.85
CA GLU A 85 -37.78 -5.60 17.89
C GLU A 85 -36.98 -6.47 16.90
N ALA A 86 -36.70 -6.00 15.69
CA ALA A 86 -35.89 -6.72 14.71
C ALA A 86 -34.42 -6.81 15.13
N PHE A 87 -33.89 -5.74 15.73
CA PHE A 87 -32.53 -5.71 16.25
C PHE A 87 -32.36 -6.70 17.42
N MET A 88 -33.28 -6.66 18.39
CA MET A 88 -33.24 -7.61 19.52
C MET A 88 -33.52 -9.05 19.07
N ALA A 89 -34.40 -9.29 18.11
CA ALA A 89 -34.67 -10.63 17.57
C ALA A 89 -33.46 -11.25 16.84
N PHE A 90 -32.55 -10.44 16.30
CA PHE A 90 -31.31 -10.93 15.69
C PHE A 90 -30.38 -11.56 16.73
N PHE A 91 -30.24 -10.93 17.91
CA PHE A 91 -29.39 -11.42 19.00
C PHE A 91 -30.09 -12.41 19.94
N ALA A 92 -31.42 -12.32 20.06
CA ALA A 92 -32.24 -13.20 20.88
C ALA A 92 -32.65 -14.49 20.14
N LYS A 93 -32.35 -14.62 18.85
CA LYS A 93 -32.27 -15.93 18.22
C LYS A 93 -31.09 -16.66 18.86
N ASP A 94 -31.39 -17.38 19.94
CA ASP A 94 -30.61 -18.54 20.33
C ASP A 94 -30.25 -19.25 19.02
N LEU A 95 -28.96 -19.42 18.77
CA LEU A 95 -28.45 -20.31 17.73
C LEU A 95 -28.93 -21.71 18.11
N LYS A 96 -30.20 -21.97 17.84
CA LYS A 96 -30.74 -23.29 17.76
C LYS A 96 -29.97 -23.90 16.60
N THR A 97 -28.94 -24.65 16.96
CA THR A 97 -28.31 -25.67 16.13
C THR A 97 -29.35 -26.77 15.91
N ASP A 98 -30.51 -26.40 15.37
CA ASP A 98 -31.52 -27.33 14.92
C ASP A 98 -31.02 -27.81 13.55
N ASP A 99 -30.44 -29.00 13.54
CA ASP A 99 -30.49 -29.96 12.44
C ASP A 99 -29.96 -29.54 11.05
N LEU A 100 -28.94 -28.68 10.98
CA LEU A 100 -28.06 -28.65 9.79
C LEU A 100 -27.01 -29.77 9.89
N SER A 101 -27.50 -30.99 9.63
CA SER A 101 -26.77 -32.11 9.04
C SER A 101 -25.31 -32.32 9.50
N VAL A 102 -25.14 -32.83 10.71
CA VAL A 102 -23.92 -33.52 11.17
C VAL A 102 -23.82 -34.95 10.57
N THR A 103 -24.54 -35.24 9.48
CA THR A 103 -24.68 -36.61 8.95
C THR A 103 -23.89 -36.92 7.69
N HIS A 104 -22.93 -36.08 7.27
CA HIS A 104 -22.12 -36.41 6.08
C HIS A 104 -20.59 -36.28 6.20
N CYS A 105 -20.05 -36.56 7.40
CA CYS A 105 -18.59 -36.70 7.59
C CYS A 105 -18.17 -38.02 8.26
N THR A 106 -18.94 -39.09 8.15
CA THR A 106 -18.62 -40.34 8.88
C THR A 106 -17.99 -41.47 8.07
N ASN A 107 -17.81 -41.41 6.75
CA ASN A 107 -17.26 -42.56 6.01
C ASN A 107 -16.44 -42.18 4.78
N LYS A 108 -15.32 -41.50 4.97
CA LYS A 108 -14.17 -41.63 4.09
C LYS A 108 -12.93 -41.68 4.96
N ASP A 109 -12.15 -42.75 4.80
CA ASP A 109 -10.79 -42.91 5.32
C ASP A 109 -9.85 -41.85 4.73
N HIS A 110 -10.18 -40.57 4.92
CA HIS A 110 -9.24 -39.48 4.80
C HIS A 110 -8.50 -39.48 6.12
N SER A 111 -7.28 -40.02 6.11
CA SER A 111 -6.32 -39.75 7.17
C SER A 111 -6.29 -38.24 7.36
N CYS A 112 -6.90 -37.76 8.43
CA CYS A 112 -6.83 -36.38 8.84
C CYS A 112 -5.37 -36.11 9.18
N ASP A 113 -4.65 -35.61 8.18
CA ASP A 113 -3.25 -35.23 8.30
C ASP A 113 -3.23 -34.00 9.21
N LEU A 114 -2.94 -34.22 10.50
CA LEU A 114 -2.93 -33.18 11.53
C LEU A 114 -1.98 -32.03 11.15
N ASP A 115 -0.94 -32.34 10.38
CA ASP A 115 0.00 -31.39 9.81
C ASP A 115 -0.67 -30.40 8.82
N SER A 116 -1.73 -30.82 8.14
CA SER A 116 -2.49 -29.96 7.21
C SER A 116 -3.36 -28.96 7.96
N THR A 117 -3.97 -29.37 9.08
CA THR A 117 -4.76 -28.47 9.92
C THR A 117 -3.90 -27.45 10.64
N ASP A 118 -2.71 -27.84 11.12
CA ASP A 118 -1.78 -26.93 11.78
C ASP A 118 -1.22 -25.88 10.81
N HIS A 119 -0.93 -26.29 9.57
CA HIS A 119 -0.51 -25.35 8.53
C HIS A 119 -1.59 -24.31 8.21
N LEU A 120 -2.85 -24.75 8.11
CA LEU A 120 -3.98 -23.86 7.85
C LEU A 120 -4.21 -22.89 9.02
N LEU A 121 -4.14 -23.38 10.27
CA LEU A 121 -4.25 -22.53 11.46
C LEU A 121 -3.15 -21.47 11.49
N LYS A 122 -1.90 -21.87 11.22
CA LYS A 122 -0.76 -20.96 11.17
C LYS A 122 -0.93 -19.90 10.09
N GLN A 123 -1.38 -20.28 8.90
CA GLN A 123 -1.67 -19.34 7.82
C GLN A 123 -2.73 -18.31 8.23
N HIS A 124 -3.78 -18.77 8.93
CA HIS A 124 -4.85 -17.88 9.40
C HIS A 124 -4.36 -16.92 10.49
N TYR A 125 -3.51 -17.41 11.40
CA TYR A 125 -2.87 -16.61 12.44
C TYR A 125 -1.95 -15.53 11.86
N ASP A 126 -1.13 -15.89 10.87
CA ASP A 126 -0.24 -14.94 10.17
C ASP A 126 -1.04 -13.84 9.46
N LEU A 127 -2.17 -14.21 8.84
CA LEU A 127 -3.06 -13.26 8.18
C LEU A 127 -3.70 -12.28 9.19
N MET A 128 -4.17 -12.79 10.34
CA MET A 128 -4.73 -11.94 11.41
C MET A 128 -3.67 -11.01 11.99
N THR A 129 -2.46 -11.50 12.23
CA THR A 129 -1.34 -10.71 12.75
C THR A 129 -0.96 -9.59 11.78
N LYS A 130 -0.92 -9.89 10.49
CA LYS A 130 -0.71 -8.87 9.44
C LYS A 130 -1.82 -7.83 9.45
N SER A 131 -3.08 -8.26 9.46
CA SER A 131 -4.24 -7.35 9.52
C SER A 131 -4.21 -6.46 10.77
N LEU A 132 -3.74 -6.97 11.91
CA LEU A 132 -3.57 -6.21 13.15
C LEU A 132 -2.50 -5.13 13.00
N SER A 133 -1.37 -5.45 12.35
CA SER A 133 -0.31 -4.49 12.08
C SER A 133 -0.76 -3.37 11.13
N ASP A 134 -1.53 -3.69 10.09
CA ASP A 134 -2.11 -2.72 9.16
C ASP A 134 -3.13 -1.80 9.86
N LEU A 135 -3.94 -2.36 10.77
CA LEU A 135 -4.88 -1.60 11.59
C LEU A 135 -4.15 -0.64 12.54
N ASN A 136 -3.07 -1.08 13.17
CA ASN A 136 -2.26 -0.24 14.05
C ASN A 136 -1.59 0.92 13.28
N LEU A 137 -1.07 0.64 12.08
CA LEU A 137 -0.53 1.68 11.20
C LEU A 137 -1.59 2.72 10.80
N SER A 138 -2.82 2.25 10.54
CA SER A 138 -3.97 3.12 10.25
C SER A 138 -4.34 3.96 11.47
N GLN A 139 -4.29 3.40 12.68
CA GLN A 139 -4.54 4.11 13.93
C GLN A 139 -3.52 5.23 14.17
N HIS A 140 -2.23 4.99 13.88
CA HIS A 140 -1.21 6.04 13.96
C HIS A 140 -1.45 7.16 12.94
N SER A 141 -1.88 6.82 11.73
CA SER A 141 -2.23 7.80 10.70
C SER A 141 -3.43 8.66 11.13
N LEU A 142 -4.45 8.06 11.74
CA LEU A 142 -5.60 8.78 12.29
C LEU A 142 -5.22 9.67 13.48
N LYS A 143 -4.36 9.20 14.38
CA LYS A 143 -3.84 10.04 15.48
C LYS A 143 -3.06 11.24 14.96
N SER A 144 -2.22 11.05 13.93
CA SER A 144 -1.50 12.15 13.28
C SER A 144 -2.43 13.15 12.59
N LEU A 145 -3.55 12.68 12.02
CA LEU A 145 -4.57 13.56 11.45
C LEU A 145 -5.30 14.34 12.55
N GLY A 146 -5.61 13.69 13.68
CA GLY A 146 -6.19 14.34 14.86
C GLY A 146 -5.35 15.51 15.35
N SER A 147 -4.05 15.29 15.57
CA SER A 147 -3.14 16.37 15.99
C SER A 147 -3.05 17.52 14.98
N PHE A 148 -3.21 17.23 13.68
CA PHE A 148 -3.23 18.27 12.64
C PHE A 148 -4.53 19.08 12.65
N LEU A 149 -5.67 18.44 12.95
CA LEU A 149 -6.94 19.14 13.12
C LEU A 149 -6.95 20.01 14.37
N ASP A 150 -6.36 19.53 15.47
CA ASP A 150 -6.20 20.32 16.69
C ASP A 150 -5.37 21.59 16.44
N GLU A 151 -4.29 21.49 15.64
CA GLU A 151 -3.47 22.65 15.23
C GLU A 151 -4.28 23.66 14.39
N ILE A 152 -5.13 23.18 13.47
CA ILE A 152 -6.02 24.06 12.68
C ILE A 152 -7.07 24.72 13.59
N GLU A 153 -7.62 24.00 14.56
CA GLU A 153 -8.62 24.55 15.48
C GLU A 153 -8.01 25.63 16.37
N GLU A 154 -6.77 25.45 16.83
CA GLU A 154 -6.02 26.46 17.58
C GLU A 154 -5.75 27.71 16.72
N ASP A 155 -5.34 27.52 15.45
CA ASP A 155 -5.13 28.62 14.48
C ASP A 155 -6.42 29.41 14.21
N LEU A 156 -7.58 28.74 14.15
CA LEU A 156 -8.87 29.40 13.90
C LEU A 156 -9.39 30.16 15.13
N LYS A 157 -9.16 29.64 16.35
CA LYS A 157 -9.56 30.33 17.58
C LYS A 157 -8.79 31.63 17.84
N GLY A 158 -7.60 31.79 17.25
CA GLY A 158 -6.77 32.98 17.43
C GLY A 158 -7.28 34.25 16.72
N ASP A 159 -8.19 34.14 15.76
CA ASP A 159 -8.61 35.27 14.90
C ASP A 159 -10.00 35.85 15.26
N ASP A 160 -10.77 35.22 16.15
CA ASP A 160 -12.15 35.67 16.48
C ASP A 160 -12.20 36.85 17.47
N ASP A 161 -11.10 37.16 18.19
CA ASP A 161 -11.04 38.29 19.12
C ASP A 161 -10.95 39.67 18.43
N ILE A 162 -10.86 39.72 17.09
CA ILE A 162 -10.82 40.97 16.30
C ILE A 162 -12.21 41.36 15.76
N ALA A 163 -13.18 40.45 15.74
CA ALA A 163 -14.47 40.67 15.08
C ALA A 163 -15.59 41.23 15.99
N THR A 164 -15.37 41.33 17.31
CA THR A 164 -16.38 41.86 18.24
C THR A 164 -16.22 43.33 18.60
N ASP A 165 -15.36 44.10 17.91
CA ASP A 165 -15.39 45.56 18.03
C ASP A 165 -16.56 46.14 17.23
N THR A 166 -17.75 45.95 17.81
CA THR A 166 -18.74 47.00 18.04
C THR A 166 -18.85 48.08 16.95
N PHE A 167 -19.24 47.69 15.74
CA PHE A 167 -19.91 48.62 14.84
C PHE A 167 -21.33 48.84 15.37
N VAL A 168 -21.47 49.77 16.33
CA VAL A 168 -22.74 50.40 16.67
C VAL A 168 -23.19 51.14 15.41
N VAL A 169 -24.06 50.50 14.63
CA VAL A 169 -24.73 51.13 13.49
C VAL A 169 -25.75 52.10 14.06
N ASP A 170 -25.30 53.30 14.41
CA ASP A 170 -26.20 54.44 14.55
C ASP A 170 -26.79 54.73 13.17
N ASP A 171 -28.13 54.83 13.11
CA ASP A 171 -28.92 55.17 11.94
C ASP A 171 -28.54 56.56 11.39
N ILE A 172 -27.45 56.64 10.62
CA ILE A 172 -27.09 57.83 9.87
C ILE A 172 -28.00 57.90 8.64
N LYS A 173 -29.05 58.73 8.76
CA LYS A 173 -29.90 59.17 7.65
C LYS A 173 -29.03 59.77 6.54
N MET A 174 -28.78 59.00 5.48
CA MET A 174 -28.19 59.51 4.25
C MET A 174 -29.15 60.49 3.58
N LYS A 175 -28.85 61.78 3.69
CA LYS A 175 -29.35 62.81 2.76
C LYS A 175 -28.16 63.47 2.07
N ASP A 176 -28.09 63.26 0.76
CA ASP A 176 -27.48 64.13 -0.26
C ASP A 176 -26.09 64.74 0.01
N ALA A 177 -25.05 63.90 0.09
CA ALA A 177 -23.65 64.36 0.02
C ALA A 177 -22.80 63.64 -1.05
N SER A 178 -23.44 63.10 -2.10
CA SER A 178 -22.81 62.23 -3.13
C SER A 178 -21.84 62.95 -4.10
N LYS A 179 -21.48 64.22 -3.91
CA LYS A 179 -20.57 64.95 -4.82
C LYS A 179 -19.31 65.55 -4.21
N VAL A 180 -19.14 65.55 -2.88
CA VAL A 180 -17.92 66.11 -2.24
C VAL A 180 -16.88 65.02 -1.88
N TYR A 181 -17.27 63.74 -1.82
CA TYR A 181 -16.40 62.65 -1.35
C TYR A 181 -15.47 62.01 -2.38
N LYS A 182 -15.41 62.52 -3.62
CA LYS A 182 -14.49 61.97 -4.65
C LYS A 182 -13.09 62.59 -4.67
N GLU A 183 -12.88 63.75 -4.03
CA GLU A 183 -11.56 64.41 -4.02
C GLU A 183 -10.75 64.17 -2.73
N GLU A 184 -11.37 63.99 -1.57
CA GLU A 184 -10.62 63.74 -0.32
C GLU A 184 -10.08 62.31 -0.15
N LYS A 185 -10.57 61.33 -0.93
CA LYS A 185 -10.04 59.95 -0.89
C LYS A 185 -8.72 59.75 -1.64
N LYS A 186 -8.25 60.73 -2.42
CA LYS A 186 -6.95 60.66 -3.10
C LYS A 186 -5.77 61.09 -2.21
N ASN A 187 -5.98 61.99 -1.23
CA ASN A 187 -4.89 62.53 -0.41
C ASN A 187 -4.65 61.82 0.94
N LYS A 188 -5.45 60.82 1.31
CA LYS A 188 -5.22 60.00 2.52
C LYS A 188 -4.48 58.68 2.27
N LYS A 189 -4.14 58.34 1.02
CA LYS A 189 -3.39 57.12 0.69
C LYS A 189 -1.88 57.25 0.93
N ASP A 190 -1.34 58.45 1.01
CA ASP A 190 0.12 58.67 1.09
C ASP A 190 0.63 58.91 2.52
N LYS A 191 -0.24 58.80 3.52
CA LYS A 191 0.13 58.95 4.94
C LYS A 191 -0.33 57.77 5.81
N VAL A 192 -0.37 56.58 5.22
CA VAL A 192 -0.35 55.34 6.02
C VAL A 192 1.08 55.18 6.48
N ILE A 193 1.33 55.77 7.64
CA ILE A 193 2.53 55.65 8.46
C ILE A 193 2.91 54.17 8.53
N SER A 194 4.16 53.87 8.21
CA SER A 194 4.82 52.59 8.50
C SER A 194 4.73 52.36 10.02
N THR A 195 3.63 51.76 10.47
CA THR A 195 3.52 51.32 11.84
C THR A 195 4.31 50.01 11.94
N PRO A 196 5.12 49.84 13.00
CA PRO A 196 5.93 48.63 13.20
C PRO A 196 5.08 47.35 13.16
N GLU A 197 3.80 47.45 13.52
CA GLU A 197 2.80 46.38 13.47
C GLU A 197 2.52 45.87 12.04
N VAL A 198 2.45 46.76 11.04
CA VAL A 198 2.27 46.35 9.63
C VAL A 198 3.51 45.62 9.12
N ASN A 199 4.70 46.03 9.57
CA ASN A 199 5.95 45.35 9.22
C ASN A 199 6.03 43.95 9.87
N GLU A 200 5.58 43.79 11.12
CA GLU A 200 5.53 42.50 11.80
C GLU A 200 4.55 41.53 11.12
N LEU A 201 3.36 42.01 10.76
CA LEU A 201 2.35 41.20 10.06
C LEU A 201 2.85 40.76 8.68
N MET A 202 3.54 41.66 7.95
CA MET A 202 4.18 41.31 6.68
C MET A 202 5.24 40.21 6.86
N LEU A 203 6.02 40.26 7.95
CA LEU A 203 7.06 39.26 8.25
C LEU A 203 6.46 37.90 8.66
N LYS A 204 5.37 37.89 9.44
CA LYS A 204 4.61 36.67 9.75
C LYS A 204 4.01 36.03 8.50
N LYS A 205 3.42 36.85 7.61
CA LYS A 205 2.89 36.38 6.32
C LYS A 205 3.98 35.74 5.45
N GLN A 206 5.15 36.39 5.33
CA GLN A 206 6.29 35.82 4.59
C GLN A 206 6.74 34.47 5.17
N LYS A 207 6.80 34.33 6.49
CA LYS A 207 7.15 33.04 7.13
C LYS A 207 6.10 31.95 6.85
N ARG A 208 4.81 32.28 6.89
CA ARG A 208 3.72 31.36 6.55
C ARG A 208 3.84 30.89 5.09
N ASP A 209 4.06 31.82 4.17
CA ASP A 209 4.20 31.51 2.75
C ASP A 209 5.44 30.62 2.48
N GLN A 210 6.56 30.87 3.17
CA GLN A 210 7.74 30.00 3.09
C GLN A 210 7.49 28.57 3.61
N ARG A 211 6.70 28.42 4.69
CA ARG A 211 6.34 27.09 5.21
C ARG A 211 5.45 26.34 4.22
N LEU A 212 4.46 27.02 3.65
CA LEU A 212 3.57 26.45 2.64
C LEU A 212 4.32 26.03 1.37
N GLU A 213 5.28 26.84 0.92
CA GLU A 213 6.08 26.50 -0.26
C GLU A 213 6.96 25.25 -0.02
N LYS A 214 7.58 25.14 1.15
CA LYS A 214 8.32 23.92 1.54
C LYS A 214 7.44 22.67 1.59
N VAL A 215 6.19 22.79 2.03
CA VAL A 215 5.24 21.67 2.04
C VAL A 215 4.88 21.27 0.61
N ARG A 216 4.61 22.23 -0.27
CA ARG A 216 4.33 21.98 -1.70
C ARG A 216 5.50 21.28 -2.39
N GLU A 217 6.73 21.72 -2.12
CA GLU A 217 7.94 21.10 -2.67
C GLU A 217 8.12 19.65 -2.20
N ARG A 218 7.88 19.37 -0.90
CA ARG A 218 7.90 18.00 -0.38
C ARG A 218 6.86 17.09 -1.03
N ILE A 219 5.65 17.61 -1.28
CA ILE A 219 4.59 16.86 -1.98
C ILE A 219 5.05 16.54 -3.41
N ARG A 220 5.55 17.55 -4.14
CA ARG A 220 6.03 17.38 -5.51
C ARG A 220 7.16 16.36 -5.61
N LEU A 221 8.16 16.42 -4.73
CA LEU A 221 9.25 15.45 -4.67
C LEU A 221 8.75 14.03 -4.35
N LYS A 222 7.75 13.89 -3.47
CA LYS A 222 7.18 12.58 -3.13
C LYS A 222 6.39 11.99 -4.29
N GLU A 223 5.67 12.80 -5.05
CA GLU A 223 4.97 12.38 -6.27
C GLU A 223 5.94 11.99 -7.38
N GLU A 224 6.98 12.79 -7.60
CA GLU A 224 8.03 12.47 -8.58
C GLU A 224 8.76 11.18 -8.22
N LYS A 225 9.12 10.99 -6.95
CA LYS A 225 9.72 9.73 -6.47
C LYS A 225 8.80 8.54 -6.70
N LYS A 226 7.49 8.66 -6.41
CA LYS A 226 6.51 7.60 -6.68
C LYS A 226 6.38 7.30 -8.18
N GLN A 227 6.45 8.31 -9.04
CA GLN A 227 6.44 8.09 -10.48
C GLN A 227 7.72 7.38 -10.93
N MET A 228 8.89 7.84 -10.49
CA MET A 228 10.18 7.20 -10.79
C MET A 228 10.25 5.76 -10.29
N GLU A 229 9.74 5.46 -9.10
CA GLU A 229 9.63 4.10 -8.57
C GLU A 229 8.70 3.24 -9.44
N LYS A 230 7.56 3.80 -9.88
CA LYS A 230 6.66 3.11 -10.81
C LYS A 230 7.33 2.82 -12.16
N TYR A 231 8.21 3.70 -12.64
CA TYR A 231 8.99 3.50 -13.87
C TYR A 231 10.18 2.54 -13.67
N GLN A 232 10.90 2.58 -12.54
CA GLN A 232 11.97 1.60 -12.27
C GLN A 232 11.43 0.19 -12.09
N VAL A 233 10.21 0.03 -11.57
CA VAL A 233 9.51 -1.27 -11.54
C VAL A 233 9.18 -1.78 -12.97
N THR A 234 9.24 -0.94 -14.00
CA THR A 234 9.06 -1.38 -15.40
C THR A 234 10.31 -1.93 -16.07
N GLU A 235 11.47 -1.96 -15.39
CA GLU A 235 12.56 -2.81 -15.86
C GLU A 235 12.17 -4.28 -15.61
N LEU A 236 11.48 -4.84 -16.60
CA LEU A 236 10.92 -6.19 -16.56
C LEU A 236 12.07 -7.16 -16.23
N ASP A 237 12.00 -7.80 -15.06
CA ASP A 237 12.93 -8.84 -14.65
C ASP A 237 12.98 -9.94 -15.74
N MET A 238 13.99 -9.91 -16.61
CA MET A 238 14.13 -10.84 -17.73
C MET A 238 14.64 -12.22 -17.29
N SER A 239 14.89 -12.42 -15.99
CA SER A 239 15.20 -13.75 -15.47
C SER A 239 14.05 -14.72 -15.72
N GLU A 240 14.37 -16.00 -15.84
CA GLU A 240 13.37 -17.06 -16.03
C GLU A 240 12.28 -17.03 -14.94
N ALA A 241 12.68 -16.74 -13.69
CA ALA A 241 11.73 -16.62 -12.58
C ALA A 241 10.80 -15.41 -12.74
N GLY A 242 11.32 -14.26 -13.17
CA GLY A 242 10.50 -13.07 -13.46
C GLY A 242 9.55 -13.29 -14.64
N ARG A 243 10.03 -13.92 -15.71
CA ARG A 243 9.21 -14.34 -16.88
C ARG A 243 8.08 -15.28 -16.46
N ARG A 244 8.38 -16.30 -15.67
CA ARG A 244 7.40 -17.27 -15.15
C ARG A 244 6.33 -16.61 -14.28
N GLU A 245 6.74 -15.71 -13.38
CA GLU A 245 5.81 -14.97 -12.50
C GLU A 245 4.87 -14.06 -13.30
N ARG A 246 5.41 -13.29 -14.27
CA ARG A 246 4.60 -12.47 -15.18
C ARG A 246 3.62 -13.30 -16.00
N CYS A 247 4.08 -14.43 -16.55
CA CYS A 247 3.22 -15.33 -17.30
C CYS A 247 2.08 -15.88 -16.42
N TYR A 248 2.38 -16.24 -15.17
CA TYR A 248 1.37 -16.73 -14.21
C TYR A 248 0.33 -15.65 -13.84
N GLU A 249 0.71 -14.38 -13.77
CA GLU A 249 -0.27 -13.30 -13.61
C GLU A 249 -1.22 -13.20 -14.79
N TRP A 250 -0.71 -13.30 -16.02
CA TRP A 250 -1.53 -13.33 -17.22
C TRP A 250 -2.46 -14.54 -17.26
N TYR A 251 -1.99 -15.71 -16.86
CA TYR A 251 -2.81 -16.91 -16.69
C TYR A 251 -4.02 -16.65 -15.78
N LYS A 252 -3.80 -16.00 -14.62
CA LYS A 252 -4.88 -15.62 -13.70
C LYS A 252 -5.83 -14.58 -14.32
N ARG A 253 -5.30 -13.55 -15.00
CA ARG A 253 -6.11 -12.50 -15.65
C ARG A 253 -7.00 -13.04 -16.76
N LEU A 254 -6.56 -14.09 -17.47
CA LEU A 254 -7.30 -14.72 -18.58
C LEU A 254 -8.28 -15.81 -18.14
N SER A 255 -8.60 -15.88 -16.84
CA SER A 255 -9.49 -16.87 -16.23
C SER A 255 -8.98 -18.31 -16.32
N MET A 256 -7.66 -18.50 -16.17
CA MET A 256 -7.03 -19.82 -16.05
C MET A 256 -7.27 -20.75 -17.25
N PRO A 257 -6.99 -20.32 -18.49
CA PRO A 257 -7.19 -21.12 -19.70
C PRO A 257 -6.30 -22.38 -19.72
N SER A 258 -6.58 -23.34 -20.60
CA SER A 258 -5.64 -24.46 -20.82
C SER A 258 -4.31 -23.97 -21.43
N LYS A 259 -3.26 -24.82 -21.42
CA LYS A 259 -1.95 -24.43 -21.98
C LYS A 259 -2.04 -24.04 -23.46
N GLU A 260 -2.81 -24.78 -24.25
CA GLU A 260 -3.04 -24.52 -25.67
C GLU A 260 -3.83 -23.22 -25.88
N GLU A 261 -4.94 -23.05 -25.17
CA GLU A 261 -5.74 -21.80 -25.20
C GLU A 261 -4.92 -20.59 -24.76
N MET A 262 -4.02 -20.76 -23.79
CA MET A 262 -3.15 -19.68 -23.33
C MET A 262 -2.16 -19.27 -24.41
N LYS A 263 -1.59 -20.23 -25.16
CA LYS A 263 -0.72 -19.96 -26.31
C LYS A 263 -1.46 -19.13 -27.37
N GLU A 264 -2.68 -19.53 -27.72
CA GLU A 264 -3.52 -18.78 -28.68
C GLU A 264 -3.84 -17.37 -28.19
N LYS A 265 -4.25 -17.23 -26.93
CA LYS A 265 -4.56 -15.91 -26.34
C LYS A 265 -3.33 -15.00 -26.30
N ILE A 266 -2.16 -15.52 -25.95
CA ILE A 266 -0.91 -14.74 -25.89
C ILE A 266 -0.51 -14.20 -27.28
N LEU A 267 -0.77 -14.94 -28.36
CA LEU A 267 -0.52 -14.46 -29.73
C LEU A 267 -1.38 -13.24 -30.11
N SER A 268 -2.55 -13.08 -29.48
CA SER A 268 -3.43 -11.92 -29.70
C SER A 268 -3.10 -10.72 -28.81
N ILE A 269 -2.22 -10.89 -27.82
CA ILE A 269 -1.80 -9.81 -26.91
C ILE A 269 -0.62 -9.04 -27.55
N PRO A 270 -0.56 -7.70 -27.42
CA PRO A 270 0.56 -6.91 -27.93
C PRO A 270 1.93 -7.35 -27.36
N PRO A 271 3.02 -7.30 -28.15
CA PRO A 271 4.37 -7.63 -27.67
C PRO A 271 4.85 -6.78 -26.48
N SER A 272 4.28 -5.59 -26.29
CA SER A 272 4.55 -4.70 -25.15
C SER A 272 4.13 -5.30 -23.79
N SER A 273 3.36 -6.39 -23.79
CA SER A 273 3.00 -7.12 -22.57
C SER A 273 4.17 -7.83 -21.89
N GLY A 274 5.27 -8.06 -22.62
CA GLY A 274 6.47 -8.70 -22.08
C GLY A 274 6.31 -10.18 -21.72
N VAL A 275 5.33 -10.86 -22.32
CA VAL A 275 5.12 -12.31 -22.20
C VAL A 275 5.14 -12.95 -23.60
N THR A 276 5.94 -14.00 -23.76
CA THR A 276 6.05 -14.77 -25.01
C THR A 276 5.43 -16.16 -24.88
N ALA A 277 5.22 -16.84 -26.01
CA ALA A 277 4.71 -18.22 -26.01
C ALA A 277 5.64 -19.21 -25.28
N GLU A 278 6.95 -18.93 -25.27
CA GLU A 278 7.95 -19.70 -24.52
C GLU A 278 7.76 -19.58 -23.00
N ASP A 279 7.31 -18.41 -22.51
CA ASP A 279 7.08 -18.20 -21.08
C ASP A 279 5.98 -19.10 -20.51
N ILE A 280 5.02 -19.48 -21.36
CA ILE A 280 3.92 -20.37 -21.01
C ILE A 280 4.45 -21.76 -20.69
N GLU A 281 5.54 -22.19 -21.34
CA GLU A 281 6.17 -23.48 -21.11
C GLU A 281 6.94 -23.53 -19.77
N LEU A 282 7.29 -22.37 -19.22
CA LEU A 282 7.93 -22.26 -17.90
C LEU A 282 6.96 -22.50 -16.74
N LEU A 283 5.65 -22.49 -16.98
CA LEU A 283 4.65 -22.72 -15.93
C LEU A 283 4.60 -24.21 -15.56
N PRO A 284 4.46 -24.55 -14.26
CA PRO A 284 4.40 -25.92 -13.78
C PRO A 284 2.99 -26.49 -14.02
N TRP A 285 2.69 -26.81 -15.27
CA TRP A 285 1.45 -27.46 -15.69
C TRP A 285 1.27 -28.82 -14.99
N ASN A 286 0.01 -29.22 -14.81
CA ASN A 286 -0.33 -30.60 -14.47
C ASN A 286 -0.04 -31.54 -15.64
N THR A 287 -0.11 -32.85 -15.42
CA THR A 287 0.16 -33.88 -16.44
C THR A 287 -0.79 -33.80 -17.64
N THR A 288 -1.98 -33.23 -17.47
CA THR A 288 -2.96 -33.03 -18.55
C THR A 288 -2.82 -31.68 -19.27
N GLU A 289 -1.88 -30.84 -18.85
CA GLU A 289 -1.62 -29.50 -19.38
C GLU A 289 -2.84 -28.55 -19.37
N ARG A 290 -3.84 -28.84 -18.54
CA ARG A 290 -5.07 -28.03 -18.43
C ARG A 290 -4.97 -26.94 -17.37
N VAL A 291 -4.24 -27.18 -16.30
CA VAL A 291 -4.21 -26.29 -15.13
C VAL A 291 -2.78 -26.17 -14.62
N VAL A 292 -2.38 -24.95 -14.25
CA VAL A 292 -1.10 -24.69 -13.59
C VAL A 292 -1.17 -25.14 -12.14
N ASN A 293 -0.18 -25.89 -11.65
CA ASN A 293 -0.13 -26.33 -10.27
C ASN A 293 0.27 -25.16 -9.34
N PRO A 294 -0.66 -24.62 -8.52
CA PRO A 294 -0.39 -23.44 -7.70
C PRO A 294 0.63 -23.71 -6.59
N ARG A 295 0.68 -24.94 -6.07
CA ARG A 295 1.64 -25.35 -5.03
C ARG A 295 3.07 -25.33 -5.57
N LYS A 296 3.29 -25.89 -6.77
CA LYS A 296 4.60 -25.83 -7.44
C LYS A 296 4.99 -24.39 -7.78
N MET A 297 4.04 -23.57 -8.25
CA MET A 297 4.30 -22.14 -8.48
C MET A 297 4.75 -21.44 -7.21
N HIS A 298 4.06 -21.64 -6.09
CA HIS A 298 4.42 -21.03 -4.82
C HIS A 298 5.82 -21.45 -4.35
N LEU A 299 6.16 -22.74 -4.45
CA LEU A 299 7.50 -23.24 -4.11
C LEU A 299 8.59 -22.57 -4.95
N LEU A 300 8.37 -22.41 -6.26
CA LEU A 300 9.31 -21.73 -7.16
C LEU A 300 9.46 -20.24 -6.82
N SER A 301 8.39 -19.57 -6.39
CA SER A 301 8.43 -18.18 -5.92
C SER A 301 9.17 -18.04 -4.59
N VAL A 302 9.00 -18.97 -3.66
CA VAL A 302 9.70 -18.97 -2.36
C VAL A 302 11.20 -19.20 -2.55
N ALA A 303 11.59 -20.15 -3.41
CA ALA A 303 13.00 -20.43 -3.72
C ALA A 303 13.74 -19.20 -4.27
N LYS A 304 13.06 -18.30 -5.01
CA LYS A 304 13.66 -17.03 -5.46
C LYS A 304 14.02 -16.10 -4.30
N LYS A 305 13.24 -16.11 -3.22
CA LYS A 305 13.39 -15.18 -2.10
C LYS A 305 14.63 -15.49 -1.26
N SER A 306 14.98 -16.77 -1.11
CA SER A 306 16.16 -17.19 -0.33
C SER A 306 17.49 -16.84 -1.01
N PHE A 307 17.54 -16.76 -2.34
CA PHE A 307 18.77 -16.39 -3.06
C PHE A 307 19.09 -14.89 -3.04
N ARG A 308 18.10 -14.02 -2.80
CA ARG A 308 18.34 -12.56 -2.76
C ARG A 308 18.91 -12.08 -1.43
N THR A 309 18.66 -12.80 -0.34
CA THR A 309 19.07 -12.36 1.01
C THR A 309 20.53 -12.64 1.33
N THR A 310 21.20 -13.54 0.60
CA THR A 310 22.60 -13.87 0.88
C THR A 310 23.60 -12.93 0.22
N LYS A 311 23.19 -12.10 -0.74
CA LYS A 311 24.11 -11.22 -1.49
C LYS A 311 24.24 -9.80 -0.91
N ALA A 312 23.45 -9.46 0.11
CA ALA A 312 23.47 -8.14 0.73
C ALA A 312 24.33 -8.07 2.02
N ASN A 313 24.86 -9.20 2.48
CA ASN A 313 25.66 -9.31 3.71
C ASN A 313 27.04 -9.92 3.45
N ASP A 314 27.60 -9.79 2.24
CA ASP A 314 29.06 -9.82 2.13
C ASP A 314 29.52 -8.44 2.58
N PRO A 315 29.98 -8.25 3.84
CA PRO A 315 30.70 -7.04 4.19
C PRO A 315 31.84 -6.92 3.18
N ASP A 316 31.91 -5.75 2.56
CA ASP A 316 32.99 -5.30 1.70
C ASP A 316 34.26 -5.27 2.56
N ASP A 317 34.85 -6.45 2.77
CA ASP A 317 36.11 -6.64 3.46
C ASP A 317 37.21 -6.23 2.48
N SER A 318 37.87 -5.12 2.82
CA SER A 318 39.18 -4.61 2.34
C SER A 318 39.11 -3.55 1.24
N ASP A 319 39.17 -2.26 1.60
CA ASP A 319 40.42 -1.55 1.96
C ASP A 319 40.16 -0.20 2.66
#